data_AF-A0A522E4A9-F1
#
_entry.id   AF-A0A522E4A9-F1
#
_cell.length_a   1.000
_cell.length_b   1.000
_cell.length_c   1.000
_cell.angle_alpha   90.00
_cell.angle_beta   90.00
_cell.angle_gamma   90.00
#
_symmetry.space_group_name_H-M   'P 1'
#
loop_
_entity.id
_entity.type
_entity.pdbx_description
1 polymer ?
#
loop_
_entity_poly.entity_id
_entity_poly.type
_entity_poly.pdbx_seq_one_letter_code
_entity_poly.pdbx_strand_id
1 'polypeptide(L)'
;MLFNSYTFIAFFIVILILHNLPFPWKVKKVNLLLASYIFYAAWNPPFILLLWLSTVVDFFVGRALYHQENVYKKRLLLVISLIGNLGMLCFFKYGGFLLENFVTLVNAVGIDFHPAKPSIILPAGISFYTFTTLCYTIDMYKKKSEPVKS
;
A
#
# COMPACT_ATOMS: atom_id res chain seq x y z
N MET A 1 -13.28 -9.80 0.16
CA MET A 1 -13.49 -11.02 -0.61
C MET A 1 -12.17 -11.73 -0.70
N LEU A 2 -12.10 -13.00 -0.27
CA LEU A 2 -10.85 -13.76 -0.28
C LEU A 2 -10.50 -14.22 -1.71
N PHE A 3 -9.21 -14.26 -2.05
CA PHE A 3 -8.77 -14.77 -3.37
C PHE A 3 -9.20 -16.22 -3.61
N ASN A 4 -9.23 -17.05 -2.56
CA ASN A 4 -9.60 -18.47 -2.63
C ASN A 4 -11.12 -18.71 -2.52
N SER A 5 -11.96 -17.69 -2.78
CA SER A 5 -13.42 -17.80 -2.62
C SER A 5 -14.13 -17.92 -3.96
N TYR A 6 -15.26 -18.65 -3.99
CA TYR A 6 -16.13 -18.72 -5.16
C TYR A 6 -16.68 -17.34 -5.57
N THR A 7 -16.89 -16.46 -4.60
CA THR A 7 -17.30 -15.08 -4.85
C THR A 7 -16.24 -14.32 -5.66
N PHE A 8 -14.94 -14.56 -5.41
CA PHE A 8 -13.86 -13.97 -6.22
C PHE A 8 -13.88 -14.47 -7.66
N ILE A 9 -14.09 -15.77 -7.88
CA ILE A 9 -14.15 -16.34 -9.23
C ILE A 9 -15.32 -15.72 -10.01
N ALA A 10 -16.50 -15.65 -9.41
CA ALA A 10 -17.68 -15.05 -10.04
C ALA A 10 -17.44 -13.56 -10.38
N PHE A 11 -16.90 -12.80 -9.42
CA PHE A 11 -16.54 -11.40 -9.62
C PHE A 11 -15.50 -11.22 -10.75
N PHE A 12 -14.46 -12.03 -10.75
CA PHE A 12 -13.39 -11.98 -11.75
C PHE A 12 -13.92 -12.25 -13.17
N ILE A 13 -14.79 -13.25 -13.33
CA ILE A 13 -15.42 -13.56 -14.62
C ILE A 13 -16.26 -12.37 -15.11
N VAL A 14 -17.07 -11.76 -14.25
CA VAL A 14 -17.87 -10.57 -14.60
C VAL A 14 -16.99 -9.43 -15.08
N ILE A 15 -15.93 -9.11 -14.33
CA ILE A 15 -14.98 -8.04 -14.70
C ILE A 15 -14.26 -8.35 -16.01
N LEU A 16 -13.88 -9.61 -16.23
CA LEU A 16 -13.19 -10.04 -17.46
C LEU A 16 -14.10 -9.90 -18.68
N ILE A 17 -15.37 -10.29 -18.58
CA ILE A 17 -16.37 -10.09 -19.64
C ILE A 17 -16.52 -8.59 -19.93
N LEU A 18 -16.72 -7.77 -18.88
CA LEU A 18 -16.85 -6.32 -19.03
C LEU A 18 -15.61 -5.68 -19.69
N HIS A 19 -14.41 -6.16 -19.37
CA HIS A 19 -13.16 -5.65 -19.95
C HIS A 19 -12.96 -6.07 -21.42
N ASN A 20 -13.49 -7.23 -21.82
CA ASN A 20 -13.41 -7.74 -23.19
C ASN A 20 -14.40 -7.10 -24.16
N LEU A 21 -15.40 -6.36 -23.66
CA LEU A 21 -16.30 -5.58 -24.51
C LEU A 21 -15.52 -4.52 -25.33
N PRO A 22 -16.04 -4.10 -26.51
CA PRO A 22 -15.38 -3.16 -27.42
C PRO A 22 -15.45 -1.71 -26.91
N PHE A 23 -15.10 -1.48 -25.64
CA PHE A 23 -15.02 -0.15 -25.05
C PHE A 23 -13.70 0.55 -25.36
N PRO A 24 -13.69 1.89 -25.39
CA PRO A 24 -12.45 2.66 -25.52
C PRO A 24 -11.52 2.42 -24.33
N TRP A 25 -10.21 2.50 -24.57
CA TRP A 25 -9.18 2.19 -23.59
C TRP A 25 -9.33 2.96 -22.26
N LYS A 26 -9.83 4.21 -22.31
CA LYS A 26 -10.12 5.00 -21.10
C LYS A 26 -11.13 4.30 -20.18
N VAL A 27 -12.23 3.78 -20.75
CA VAL A 27 -13.28 3.08 -20.00
C VAL A 27 -12.73 1.76 -19.44
N LYS A 28 -11.91 1.05 -20.22
CA LYS A 28 -11.26 -0.20 -19.77
C LYS A 28 -10.36 0.02 -18.55
N LYS A 29 -9.58 1.12 -18.51
CA LYS A 29 -8.77 1.49 -17.34
C LYS A 29 -9.63 1.79 -16.12
N VAL A 30 -10.71 2.58 -16.30
CA VAL A 30 -11.63 2.91 -15.21
C VAL A 30 -12.32 1.66 -14.67
N ASN A 31 -12.73 0.73 -15.55
CA ASN A 31 -13.31 -0.55 -15.15
C ASN A 31 -12.35 -1.36 -14.26
N LEU A 32 -11.08 -1.49 -14.67
CA LEU A 32 -10.07 -2.20 -13.86
C LEU A 32 -9.79 -1.51 -12.53
N LEU A 33 -9.75 -0.17 -12.53
CA LEU A 33 -9.54 0.62 -11.33
C LEU A 33 -10.70 0.42 -10.35
N LEU A 34 -11.94 0.57 -10.80
CA LEU A 34 -13.14 0.35 -9.96
C LEU A 34 -13.21 -1.09 -9.48
N ALA A 35 -12.93 -2.07 -10.34
CA ALA A 35 -12.88 -3.48 -9.96
C ALA A 35 -11.86 -3.73 -8.83
N SER A 36 -10.66 -3.13 -8.92
CA SER A 36 -9.64 -3.22 -7.88
C SER A 36 -10.16 -2.63 -6.56
N TYR A 37 -10.74 -1.42 -6.59
CA TYR A 37 -11.29 -0.79 -5.39
C TYR A 37 -12.43 -1.61 -4.76
N ILE A 38 -13.36 -2.12 -5.57
CA ILE A 38 -14.47 -2.97 -5.08
C ILE A 38 -13.94 -4.26 -4.45
N PHE A 39 -12.93 -4.88 -5.08
CA PHE A 39 -12.30 -6.09 -4.55
C PHE A 39 -11.69 -5.85 -3.17
N TYR A 40 -10.92 -4.76 -3.02
CA TYR A 40 -10.34 -4.36 -1.73
C TYR A 40 -11.41 -3.93 -0.71
N ALA A 41 -12.46 -3.23 -1.14
CA ALA A 41 -13.60 -2.84 -0.30
C ALA A 41 -14.30 -4.05 0.31
N ALA A 42 -14.58 -5.03 -0.55
CA ALA A 42 -15.28 -6.24 -0.15
C ALA A 42 -14.44 -7.09 0.82
N TRP A 43 -13.12 -6.85 0.95
CA TRP A 43 -12.29 -7.47 1.96
C TRP A 43 -12.42 -6.75 3.30
N ASN A 44 -12.07 -5.47 3.35
CA ASN A 44 -12.18 -4.66 4.55
C ASN A 44 -12.18 -3.17 4.16
N PRO A 45 -13.34 -2.49 4.19
CA PRO A 45 -13.51 -1.11 3.71
C PRO A 45 -12.48 -0.08 4.21
N PRO A 46 -12.13 0.01 5.51
CA PRO A 46 -11.17 1.00 6.01
C PRO A 46 -9.77 0.90 5.38
N PHE A 47 -9.32 -0.28 4.91
CA PHE A 47 -7.99 -0.38 4.30
C PHE A 47 -7.91 0.21 2.90
N ILE A 48 -9.05 0.47 2.24
CA ILE A 48 -9.05 1.26 1.01
C ILE A 48 -8.56 2.66 1.29
N LEU A 49 -8.99 3.27 2.39
CA LEU A 49 -8.61 4.64 2.71
C LEU A 49 -7.09 4.73 2.90
N LEU A 50 -6.49 3.72 3.51
CA LEU A 50 -5.05 3.60 3.68
C LEU A 50 -4.33 3.42 2.34
N LEU A 51 -4.82 2.56 1.46
CA LEU A 51 -4.27 2.36 0.11
C LEU A 51 -4.37 3.65 -0.72
N TRP A 52 -5.52 4.31 -0.69
CA TRP A 52 -5.76 5.57 -1.39
C TRP A 52 -4.84 6.67 -0.87
N LEU A 53 -4.74 6.84 0.46
CA LEU A 53 -3.88 7.85 1.07
C LEU A 53 -2.41 7.60 0.75
N SER A 54 -1.91 6.35 0.83
CA SER A 54 -0.55 6.01 0.39
C SER A 54 -0.35 6.37 -1.08
N THR A 55 -1.25 5.95 -1.96
CA THR A 55 -1.15 6.24 -3.41
C THR A 55 -1.06 7.75 -3.68
N VAL A 56 -1.90 8.55 -3.01
CA VAL A 56 -1.92 10.01 -3.16
C VAL A 56 -0.61 10.63 -2.65
N VAL A 57 -0.17 10.25 -1.45
CA VAL A 57 1.09 10.75 -0.86
C VAL A 57 2.27 10.40 -1.76
N ASP A 58 2.37 9.15 -2.20
CA ASP A 58 3.49 8.69 -3.02
C ASP A 58 3.47 9.30 -4.42
N PHE A 59 2.30 9.61 -4.99
CA PHE A 59 2.18 10.37 -6.23
C PHE A 59 2.77 11.79 -6.08
N PHE A 60 2.39 12.51 -5.03
CA PHE A 60 2.92 13.86 -4.78
C PHE A 60 4.42 13.84 -4.47
N VAL A 61 4.88 12.89 -3.66
CA VAL A 61 6.30 12.74 -3.32
C VAL A 61 7.12 12.34 -4.56
N GLY A 62 6.63 11.41 -5.37
CA GLY A 62 7.26 11.02 -6.63
C GLY A 62 7.40 12.19 -7.61
N ARG A 63 6.33 13.00 -7.76
CA ARG A 63 6.37 14.20 -8.60
C ARG A 63 7.34 15.25 -8.05
N ALA A 64 7.37 15.46 -6.74
CA ALA A 64 8.32 16.36 -6.09
C ALA A 64 9.77 15.87 -6.29
N LEU A 65 10.04 14.58 -6.09
CA LEU A 65 11.35 13.96 -6.30
C LEU A 65 11.89 14.15 -7.72
N TYR A 66 11.01 14.11 -8.72
CA TYR A 66 11.39 14.30 -10.12
C TYR A 66 11.85 15.74 -10.42
N HIS A 67 11.12 16.74 -9.91
CA HIS A 67 11.38 18.17 -10.17
C HIS A 67 12.44 18.78 -9.25
N GLN A 68 12.80 18.13 -8.15
CA GLN A 68 13.83 18.65 -7.25
C GLN A 68 15.24 18.51 -7.86
N GLU A 69 15.93 19.64 -7.99
CA GLU A 69 17.31 19.72 -8.47
C GLU A 69 18.33 19.62 -7.33
N ASN A 70 17.96 20.09 -6.13
CA ASN A 70 18.85 20.03 -4.97
C ASN A 70 18.98 18.58 -4.46
N VAL A 71 20.20 18.04 -4.54
CA VAL A 71 20.54 16.66 -4.16
C VAL A 71 20.17 16.34 -2.72
N TYR A 72 20.38 17.26 -1.78
CA TYR A 72 20.08 17.05 -0.36
C TYR A 72 18.57 16.98 -0.10
N LYS A 73 17.80 17.93 -0.63
CA LYS A 73 16.33 17.94 -0.49
C LYS A 73 15.71 16.71 -1.16
N LYS A 74 16.22 16.33 -2.33
CA LYS A 74 15.79 15.14 -3.05
C LYS A 74 16.05 13.86 -2.27
N ARG A 75 17.23 13.72 -1.66
CA ARG A 75 17.56 12.57 -0.80
C ARG A 75 16.69 12.53 0.45
N LEU A 76 16.43 13.69 1.07
CA LEU A 76 15.55 13.79 2.24
C LEU A 76 14.12 13.34 1.90
N LEU A 77 13.55 13.80 0.78
CA LEU A 77 12.23 13.38 0.32
C LEU A 77 12.14 11.87 0.08
N LEU A 78 13.18 11.28 -0.51
CA LEU A 78 13.24 9.83 -0.72
C LEU A 78 13.24 9.11 0.63
N VAL A 79 14.11 9.52 1.56
CA VAL A 79 14.20 8.89 2.90
C VAL A 79 12.86 8.99 3.64
N ILE A 80 12.17 10.13 3.59
CA ILE A 80 10.85 10.31 4.21
C ILE A 80 9.83 9.34 3.60
N SER A 81 9.78 9.21 2.27
CA SER A 81 8.87 8.26 1.60
C SER A 81 9.19 6.80 1.95
N LEU A 82 10.49 6.43 1.96
CA LEU A 82 10.93 5.10 2.35
C LEU A 82 10.51 4.79 3.79
N ILE A 83 10.76 5.71 4.74
CA ILE A 83 10.38 5.54 6.15
C ILE A 83 8.87 5.42 6.30
N GLY A 84 8.07 6.23 5.58
CA GLY A 84 6.62 6.14 5.62
C GLY A 84 6.10 4.79 5.14
N ASN A 85 6.55 4.35 3.96
CA ASN A 85 6.14 3.09 3.35
C ASN A 85 6.61 1.86 4.14
N LEU A 86 7.89 1.81 4.52
CA LEU A 86 8.43 0.72 5.33
C LEU A 86 7.86 0.75 6.75
N GLY A 87 7.67 1.92 7.33
CA GLY A 87 7.08 2.08 8.66
C GLY A 87 5.66 1.52 8.72
N MET A 88 4.84 1.82 7.71
CA MET A 88 3.51 1.23 7.57
C MET A 88 3.58 -0.29 7.43
N LEU A 89 4.45 -0.80 6.57
CA LEU A 89 4.65 -2.25 6.41
C LEU A 89 5.10 -2.91 7.71
N CYS A 90 6.07 -2.31 8.42
CA CYS A 90 6.57 -2.80 9.70
C CYS A 90 5.48 -2.83 10.77
N PHE A 91 4.68 -1.76 10.87
CA PHE A 91 3.58 -1.67 11.83
C PHE A 91 2.54 -2.78 11.61
N PHE A 92 2.04 -2.94 10.38
CA PHE A 92 0.99 -3.93 10.12
C PHE A 92 1.51 -5.37 10.09
N LYS A 93 2.74 -5.60 9.60
CA LYS A 93 3.27 -6.97 9.43
C LYS A 93 3.99 -7.50 10.66
N TYR A 94 4.75 -6.65 11.34
CA TYR A 94 5.61 -7.04 12.45
C TYR A 94 5.17 -6.42 13.78
N GLY A 95 4.18 -5.52 13.81
CA GLY A 95 3.75 -4.85 15.04
C GLY A 95 3.34 -5.82 16.15
N GLY A 96 2.60 -6.89 15.84
CA GLY A 96 2.25 -7.92 16.82
C GLY A 96 3.47 -8.66 17.37
N PHE A 97 4.37 -9.10 16.48
CA PHE A 97 5.63 -9.75 16.88
C PHE A 97 6.50 -8.83 17.74
N LEU A 98 6.66 -7.55 17.35
CA LEU A 98 7.45 -6.58 18.11
C LEU A 98 6.84 -6.33 19.49
N LEU A 99 5.51 -6.24 19.59
CA LEU A 99 4.81 -6.07 20.86
C LEU A 99 5.02 -7.28 21.78
N GLU A 100 4.88 -8.51 21.26
CA GLU A 100 5.08 -9.74 22.03
C GLU A 100 6.51 -9.86 22.60
N ASN A 101 7.52 -9.55 21.78
CA ASN A 101 8.91 -9.54 22.23
C ASN A 101 9.16 -8.45 23.28
N PHE A 102 8.58 -7.26 23.08
CA PHE A 102 8.69 -6.15 24.03
C PHE A 102 8.07 -6.50 25.38
N VAL A 103 6.87 -7.08 25.39
CA VAL A 103 6.20 -7.57 26.61
C VAL A 103 7.06 -8.60 27.33
N THR A 104 7.62 -9.56 26.59
CA THR A 104 8.49 -10.59 27.16
C THR A 104 9.73 -9.98 27.84
N LEU A 105 10.35 -8.97 27.21
CA LEU A 105 11.54 -8.30 27.75
C LEU A 105 11.21 -7.44 28.98
N VAL A 106 10.10 -6.71 28.95
CA VAL A 106 9.67 -5.84 30.06
C VAL A 106 9.26 -6.67 31.29
N ASN A 107 8.53 -7.77 31.08
CA ASN A 107 8.18 -8.70 32.14
C ASN A 107 9.44 -9.38 32.72
N ALA A 108 10.46 -9.67 31.90
CA ALA A 108 11.73 -10.21 32.37
C ALA A 108 12.53 -9.24 33.26
N VAL A 109 12.31 -7.93 33.13
CA VAL A 109 12.88 -6.87 33.98
C VAL A 109 12.02 -6.61 35.24
N GLY A 110 10.93 -7.38 35.42
CA GLY A 110 10.07 -7.33 36.61
C GLY A 110 8.97 -6.26 36.55
N ILE A 111 8.69 -5.71 35.37
CA ILE A 111 7.58 -4.78 35.15
C ILE A 111 6.42 -5.58 34.54
N ASP A 112 5.33 -5.79 35.28
CA ASP A 112 4.13 -6.49 34.78
C ASP A 112 3.38 -5.63 33.75
N PHE A 113 3.80 -5.75 32.49
CA PHE A 113 3.20 -5.01 31.37
C PHE A 113 2.28 -5.92 30.57
N HIS A 114 0.98 -5.70 30.70
CA HIS A 114 -0.07 -6.43 29.98
C HIS A 114 -0.79 -5.50 29.01
N PRO A 115 -0.29 -5.32 27.78
CA PRO A 115 -1.00 -4.51 26.79
C PRO A 115 -2.27 -5.23 26.32
N ALA A 116 -3.31 -4.46 26.03
CA ALA A 116 -4.46 -4.97 25.30
C ALA A 116 -3.99 -5.51 23.94
N LYS A 117 -4.32 -6.77 23.62
CA LYS A 117 -3.93 -7.39 22.34
C LYS A 117 -4.53 -6.57 21.19
N PRO A 118 -3.71 -5.86 20.38
CA PRO A 118 -4.25 -5.15 19.25
C PRO A 118 -4.63 -6.21 18.20
N SER A 119 -5.91 -6.32 17.87
CA SER A 119 -6.38 -7.15 16.76
C SER A 119 -6.05 -6.45 15.44
N ILE A 120 -4.76 -6.35 15.11
CA ILE A 120 -4.27 -5.73 13.88
C ILE A 120 -4.61 -6.68 12.73
N ILE A 121 -5.67 -6.37 12.00
CA ILE A 121 -6.01 -7.10 10.78
C ILE A 121 -4.99 -6.68 9.72
N LEU A 122 -4.22 -7.64 9.19
CA LEU A 122 -3.30 -7.36 8.09
C LEU A 122 -4.09 -7.05 6.81
N PRO A 123 -3.81 -5.92 6.13
CA PRO A 123 -4.36 -5.68 4.81
C PRO A 123 -3.82 -6.71 3.82
N ALA A 124 -4.71 -7.35 3.07
CA ALA A 124 -4.31 -8.26 2.01
C ALA A 124 -3.41 -7.52 1.01
N GLY A 125 -2.26 -8.11 0.67
CA GLY A 125 -1.35 -7.53 -0.33
C GLY A 125 -0.51 -6.33 0.12
N ILE A 126 -0.46 -5.99 1.43
CA ILE A 126 0.35 -4.85 1.93
C ILE A 126 1.80 -4.87 1.47
N SER A 127 2.47 -6.01 1.59
CA SER A 127 3.85 -6.13 1.11
C SER A 127 3.96 -5.81 -0.39
N PHE A 128 3.03 -6.29 -1.21
CA PHE A 128 3.09 -6.11 -2.65
C PHE A 128 2.94 -4.64 -3.07
N TYR A 129 1.90 -3.95 -2.58
CA TYR A 129 1.72 -2.55 -2.95
C TYR A 129 2.80 -1.66 -2.34
N THR A 130 3.26 -1.93 -1.10
CA THR A 130 4.38 -1.18 -0.51
C THR A 130 5.64 -1.32 -1.37
N PHE A 131 6.04 -2.53 -1.78
CA PHE A 131 7.22 -2.69 -2.64
C PHE A 131 7.06 -2.05 -4.01
N THR A 132 5.85 -2.10 -4.59
CA THR A 132 5.55 -1.43 -5.86
C THR A 132 5.72 0.08 -5.75
N THR A 133 5.23 0.67 -4.66
CA THR A 133 5.35 2.11 -4.40
C THR A 133 6.78 2.55 -4.09
N LEU A 134 7.55 1.71 -3.39
CA LEU A 134 8.98 1.93 -3.20
C LEU A 134 9.75 1.93 -4.52
N CYS A 135 9.46 0.98 -5.42
CA CYS A 135 10.06 0.97 -6.75
C CYS A 135 9.74 2.27 -7.51
N TYR A 136 8.47 2.70 -7.49
CA TYR A 136 8.05 3.95 -8.13
C TYR A 136 8.83 5.17 -7.61
N THR A 137 8.93 5.35 -6.29
CA THR A 137 9.62 6.49 -5.69
C THR A 137 11.14 6.47 -5.93
N ILE A 138 11.75 5.29 -5.93
CA ILE A 138 13.16 5.10 -6.30
C ILE A 138 13.40 5.42 -7.78
N ASP A 139 12.49 5.02 -8.68
CA ASP A 139 12.61 5.30 -10.11
C ASP A 139 12.42 6.78 -10.43
N MET A 140 11.51 7.48 -9.75
CA MET A 140 11.38 8.94 -9.79
C MET A 140 12.65 9.62 -9.29
N TYR A 141 13.23 9.15 -8.18
CA TYR A 141 14.51 9.65 -7.66
C TYR A 141 15.63 9.45 -8.68
N LYS A 142 15.70 8.30 -9.36
CA LYS A 142 16.72 8.03 -10.39
C LYS A 142 16.41 8.68 -11.74
N LYS A 143 15.28 9.40 -11.88
CA LYS A 143 14.79 9.96 -13.15
C LYS A 143 14.70 8.89 -14.27
N LYS A 144 14.40 7.64 -13.91
CA LYS A 144 14.23 6.53 -14.87
C LYS A 144 12.84 6.47 -15.50
N SER A 145 11.88 7.17 -14.91
CA SER A 145 10.52 7.26 -15.42
C SER A 145 10.03 8.70 -15.25
N GLU A 146 9.28 9.19 -16.23
CA GLU A 146 8.61 10.48 -16.12
C GLU A 146 7.34 10.34 -15.26
N PRO A 147 7.03 11.34 -14.42
CA PRO A 147 5.78 11.35 -13.68
C PRO A 147 4.60 11.40 -14.65
N VAL A 148 3.52 10.69 -14.33
CA VAL A 148 2.29 10.68 -15.14
C VAL A 148 1.79 12.11 -15.30
N LYS A 149 1.58 12.53 -16.55
CA LYS A 149 0.99 13.84 -16.87
C LYS A 149 -0.49 13.80 -16.47
N SER A 150 -0.90 14.81 -15.68
CA SER A 150 -2.30 15.01 -15.30
C SER A 150 -3.16 15.37 -16.51
#